data_AF-A0A7Y5SRG7-F1
#
_entry.id   AF-A0A7Y5SRG7-F1
#
_cell.length_a   1.000
_cell.length_b   1.000
_cell.length_c   1.000
_cell.angle_alpha   90.00
_cell.angle_beta   90.00
_cell.angle_gamma   90.00
#
_symmetry.space_group_name_H-M   'P 1'
#
loop_
_entity.id
_entity.type
_entity.pdbx_description
1 polymer ?
#
loop_
_entity_poly.entity_id
_entity_poly.type
_entity_poly.pdbx_seq_one_letter_code
_entity_poly.pdbx_strand_id
1 'polypeptide(L)' 'MKIILTQTPANQGKIDQVRAALDRMFQETLRRGFYGTVGVEVTVNDGTILQIRQTVGRVQR' A
#
# COMPACT_ATOMS: atom_id res chain seq x y z
N MET A 1 6.35 0.40 30.26
CA MET A 1 6.64 1.10 28.98
C MET A 1 5.80 0.45 27.89
N LYS A 2 4.84 1.16 27.29
CA LYS A 2 3.99 0.62 26.20
C LYS A 2 4.67 0.93 24.88
N ILE A 3 5.15 -0.08 24.18
CA ILE A 3 5.74 0.09 22.85
C ILE A 3 4.58 0.28 21.86
N ILE A 4 4.55 1.43 21.19
CA ILE A 4 3.63 1.67 20.08
C ILE A 4 4.33 1.14 18.82
N LEU A 5 3.89 -0.02 18.32
CA LEU A 5 4.57 -0.71 17.23
C LEU A 5 4.61 0.10 15.92
N THR A 6 3.71 1.06 15.72
CA THR A 6 3.75 1.98 14.57
C THR A 6 4.90 2.99 14.61
N GLN A 7 5.59 3.13 15.75
CA GLN A 7 6.70 4.05 15.93
C GLN A 7 8.08 3.37 15.85
N THR A 8 8.13 2.06 15.56
CA THR A 8 9.41 1.40 15.28
C THR A 8 9.93 1.87 13.92
N PRO A 9 11.25 2.06 13.73
CA PRO A 9 11.80 2.48 12.46
C PRO A 9 11.41 1.57 11.28
N ALA A 10 11.33 0.26 11.54
CA ALA A 10 10.91 -0.73 10.55
C ALA A 10 9.45 -0.52 10.10
N ASN A 11 8.52 -0.35 11.04
CA ASN A 11 7.12 -0.13 10.69
C ASN A 11 6.89 1.27 10.11
N GLN A 12 7.62 2.29 10.53
CA GLN A 12 7.55 3.63 9.93
C GLN A 12 7.91 3.58 8.43
N GLY A 13 9.06 2.97 8.09
CA GLY A 13 9.46 2.82 6.69
C GLY A 13 8.46 2.01 5.86
N LYS A 14 7.82 1.00 6.45
CA LYS A 14 6.76 0.23 5.78
C LYS A 14 5.46 1.02 5.63
N ILE A 15 5.08 1.82 6.63
CA ILE A 15 3.93 2.73 6.53
C ILE A 15 4.15 3.74 5.40
N ASP A 16 5.36 4.30 5.26
CA ASP A 16 5.67 5.22 4.17
C ASP A 16 5.64 4.52 2.80
N GLN A 17 6.05 3.26 2.72
CA GLN A 17 5.89 2.45 1.52
C GLN A 17 4.41 2.21 1.17
N VAL A 18 3.54 1.96 2.16
CA VAL A 18 2.09 1.82 1.94
C VAL A 18 1.50 3.14 1.44
N ARG A 19 1.87 4.28 2.04
CA ARG A 19 1.41 5.61 1.60
C ARG A 19 1.81 5.87 0.15
N ALA A 20 3.08 5.66 -0.19
CA ALA A 20 3.56 5.83 -1.55
C ALA A 20 2.85 4.89 -2.55
N ALA A 21 2.54 3.66 -2.13
CA ALA A 21 1.80 2.70 -2.95
C ALA A 21 0.35 3.16 -3.20
N LEU A 22 -0.32 3.71 -2.19
CA LEU A 22 -1.65 4.27 -2.30
C LEU A 22 -1.68 5.52 -3.17
N ASP A 23 -0.72 6.43 -2.99
CA ASP A 23 -0.62 7.65 -3.81
C ASP A 23 -0.46 7.31 -5.29
N ARG A 24 0.41 6.35 -5.62
CA ARG A 24 0.57 5.88 -7.01
C ARG A 24 -0.70 5.25 -7.54
N MET A 25 -1.35 4.41 -6.75
CA MET A 25 -2.63 3.80 -7.12
C MET A 25 -3.67 4.87 -7.47
N PHE A 26 -3.86 5.88 -6.61
CA PHE A 26 -4.80 6.96 -6.87
C PHE A 26 -4.41 7.80 -8.08
N GLN A 27 -3.12 8.11 -8.25
CA GLN A 27 -2.65 8.81 -9.45
C GLN A 27 -2.94 8.03 -10.74
N GLU A 28 -2.90 6.70 -10.71
CA GLU A 28 -3.20 5.88 -11.88
C GLU A 28 -4.71 5.73 -12.12
N THR A 29 -5.49 5.48 -11.07
CA THR A 29 -6.93 5.18 -11.19
C THR A 29 -7.80 6.41 -11.33
N LEU A 30 -7.40 7.56 -10.80
CA LEU A 30 -8.13 8.83 -10.91
C LEU A 30 -7.81 9.59 -12.21
N ARG A 31 -6.91 9.06 -13.06
CA ARG A 31 -6.72 9.60 -14.41
C ARG A 31 -7.92 9.27 -15.28
N ARG A 32 -8.32 10.24 -16.11
CA ARG A 32 -9.36 10.01 -17.14
C ARG A 32 -8.97 8.83 -18.02
N GLY A 33 -9.92 7.93 -18.27
CA GLY A 33 -9.73 6.77 -19.15
C GLY A 33 -9.15 5.53 -18.48
N PHE A 34 -9.05 5.49 -17.15
CA PHE A 34 -8.76 4.26 -16.43
C PHE A 34 -10.00 3.33 -16.43
N TYR A 35 -9.83 2.10 -16.92
CA TYR A 35 -10.83 1.04 -16.87
C TYR A 35 -10.15 -0.22 -16.32
N GLY A 36 -10.46 -0.57 -15.07
CA GLY A 36 -9.80 -1.68 -14.40
C GLY A 36 -9.98 -1.63 -12.89
N THR A 37 -9.17 -2.43 -12.20
CA THR A 37 -9.11 -2.48 -10.74
C THR A 37 -7.66 -2.38 -10.31
N VAL A 38 -7.37 -1.58 -9.28
CA VAL A 38 -6.06 -1.58 -8.61
C VAL A 38 -6.30 -1.85 -7.14
N GLY A 39 -5.44 -2.65 -6.52
CA GLY A 39 -5.48 -2.96 -5.11
C GLY A 39 -4.10 -2.92 -4.48
N VAL A 40 -4.07 -2.63 -3.18
CA VAL A 40 -2.89 -2.75 -2.33
C VAL A 40 -3.24 -3.72 -1.21
N GLU A 41 -2.41 -4.75 -1.03
CA GLU A 41 -2.50 -5.71 0.07
C GLU A 41 -1.35 -5.48 1.05
N VAL A 42 -1.67 -5.42 2.34
CA VAL A 42 -0.69 -5.26 3.40
C VAL A 42 -0.82 -6.44 4.36
N THR A 43 0.29 -7.14 4.58
CA THR A 43 0.36 -8.25 5.53
C THR A 43 1.07 -7.78 6.79
N VAL A 44 0.37 -7.86 7.92
CA VAL A 44 0.91 -7.57 9.26
C VAL A 44 0.93 -8.85 10.08
N ASN A 45 2.07 -9.18 10.67
CA ASN A 45 2.21 -10.32 11.55
C ASN A 45 2.92 -9.87 12.83
N ASP A 46 2.35 -10.22 13.97
CA ASP A 46 2.86 -9.83 15.29
C ASP A 46 3.17 -8.31 15.39
N GLY A 47 2.27 -7.50 14.81
CA GLY A 47 2.40 -6.04 14.77
C GLY A 47 3.54 -5.49 13.91
N THR A 48 4.20 -6.33 13.12
CA THR A 48 5.21 -5.95 12.13
C THR A 48 4.64 -6.02 10.72
N ILE A 49 4.85 -4.97 9.94
CA ILE A 49 4.47 -4.97 8.52
C ILE A 49 5.51 -5.79 7.76
N LEU A 50 5.12 -6.97 7.31
CA LEU A 50 6.02 -7.88 6.60
C LEU A 50 6.05 -7.55 5.11
N GLN A 51 4.87 -7.53 4.48
CA GLN A 51 4.72 -7.48 3.04
C GLN A 51 3.72 -6.42 2.62
N ILE A 52 4.04 -5.76 1.50
CA ILE A 52 3.16 -4.83 0.80
C ILE A 52 3.15 -5.30 -0.65
N ARG A 53 1.97 -5.59 -1.19
CA ARG A 53 1.79 -6.05 -2.57
C ARG A 53 0.85 -5.10 -3.30
N GLN A 54 1.20 -4.74 -4.53
CA GLN A 54 0.33 -3.98 -5.41
C GLN A 54 -0.17 -4.90 -6.52
N THR A 55 -1.44 -4.80 -6.87
CA THR A 55 -2.06 -5.57 -7.95
C THR A 55 -2.78 -4.60 -8.87
N VAL A 56 -2.45 -4.66 -10.17
CA VAL A 56 -3.04 -3.81 -11.21
C VAL A 56 -3.70 -4.72 -12.24
N GLY A 57 -5.02 -4.67 -12.32
CA GLY A 57 -5.81 -5.29 -13.38
C GLY A 57 -6.31 -4.21 -14.33
N ARG A 58 -5.85 -4.21 -15.58
CA ARG A 58 -6.37 -3.32 -16.63
C ARG A 58 -7.30 -4.10 -17.56
N VAL A 59 -8.44 -3.51 -17.88
CA VAL A 59 -9.31 -4.02 -18.95
C VAL A 59 -8.87 -3.34 -20.24
N GLN A 60 -8.15 -4.07 -21.09
CA GLN A 60 -7.87 -3.59 -22.45
C GLN A 60 -9.17 -3.67 -23.28
N ARG A 61 -9.41 -2.62 -24.07
CA ARG A 61 -10.38 -2.66 -25.17
C ARG A 61 -9.73 -3.27 -26.40
#